data_AF-A0A4U5VHV4-F1
#
_entry.id   AF-A0A4U5VHV4-F1
#
_cell.length_a   1.000
_cell.length_b   1.000
_cell.length_c   1.000
_cell.angle_alpha   90.00
_cell.angle_beta   90.00
_cell.angle_gamma   90.00
#
_symmetry.space_group_name_H-M   'P 1'
#
loop_
_entity.id
_entity.type
_entity.pdbx_description
1 polymer ?
#
loop_
_entity_poly.entity_id
_entity_poly.type
_entity_poly.pdbx_seq_one_letter_code
_entity_poly.pdbx_strand_id
1 'polypeptide(L)'
;MDWWSRYYWILIDFWSLAWLLYAVFSLCKRNVLGPESCNPEIHPPLFYVLWTMINMARVCSMIVWDRHDISGAVTLSWIMPVLSFYMLYMSYSNLNKHEAWLAIKPRVFSVTRYLTQNGLAAFAWWTLLNALVDLGIVFKYKAGVPDPLISIMVLFLVAICALTWFILQIFPLNKYLRHTYSVYTTLILGLGAMFTRSYRVNDLAATTVYSGFLMLLMTIMSLAHLILDCFRTEKPLATDFYLTSEGCNTVCQPEGNSKHKLQK
;
A
#
# COMPACT_ATOMS: atom_id res chain seq x y z
N MET A 1 -1.17 14.85 -14.75
CA MET A 1 -1.93 15.24 -13.53
C MET A 1 -1.76 16.72 -13.29
N ASP A 2 -2.68 17.35 -12.56
CA ASP A 2 -2.60 18.76 -12.20
C ASP A 2 -1.53 19.04 -11.12
N TRP A 3 -1.07 20.29 -11.00
CA TRP A 3 0.11 20.65 -10.20
C TRP A 3 -0.05 20.42 -8.69
N TRP A 4 -1.29 20.47 -8.18
CA TRP A 4 -1.60 20.25 -6.76
C TRP A 4 -1.35 18.80 -6.33
N SER A 5 -1.32 17.85 -7.27
CA SER A 5 -1.01 16.44 -6.97
C SER A 5 0.36 16.26 -6.33
N ARG A 6 1.27 17.23 -6.51
CA ARG A 6 2.59 17.25 -5.83
C ARG A 6 2.48 17.28 -4.32
N TYR A 7 1.45 17.90 -3.76
CA TYR A 7 1.23 17.90 -2.30
C TYR A 7 0.89 16.51 -1.76
N TYR A 8 0.31 15.64 -2.60
CA TYR A 8 -0.03 14.29 -2.18
C TYR A 8 1.20 13.40 -1.99
N TRP A 9 2.28 13.62 -2.76
CA TRP A 9 3.57 13.01 -2.49
C TRP A 9 4.10 13.35 -1.10
N ILE A 10 3.97 14.62 -0.66
CA ILE A 10 4.39 15.05 0.68
C ILE A 10 3.60 14.30 1.77
N LEU A 11 2.29 14.14 1.57
CA LEU A 11 1.45 13.39 2.51
C LEU A 11 1.89 11.91 2.60
N ILE A 12 2.16 11.27 1.47
CA ILE A 12 2.64 9.89 1.44
C ILE A 12 4.04 9.76 2.07
N ASP A 13 4.94 10.71 1.80
CA ASP A 13 6.29 10.72 2.35
C ASP A 13 6.25 10.91 3.88
N PHE A 14 5.37 11.77 4.38
CA PHE A 14 5.13 11.94 5.82
C PHE A 14 4.55 10.68 6.47
N TRP A 15 3.57 10.06 5.83
CA TRP A 15 3.02 8.78 6.30
C TRP A 15 4.11 7.69 6.31
N SER A 16 4.97 7.70 5.29
CA SER A 16 6.07 6.74 5.17
C SER A 16 7.10 6.90 6.27
N LEU A 17 7.46 8.15 6.57
CA LEU A 17 8.29 8.49 7.71
C LEU A 17 7.67 8.02 9.02
N ALA A 18 6.36 8.18 9.21
CA ALA A 18 5.68 7.79 10.44
C ALA A 18 5.77 6.28 10.73
N TRP A 19 5.55 5.40 9.73
CA TRP A 19 5.70 3.95 9.96
C TRP A 19 7.17 3.53 10.09
N LEU A 20 8.11 4.20 9.42
CA LEU A 20 9.55 3.97 9.61
C LEU A 20 10.02 4.36 11.02
N LEU A 21 9.58 5.52 11.53
CA LEU A 21 9.88 5.93 12.90
C LEU A 21 9.30 4.95 13.90
N TYR A 22 8.06 4.48 13.69
CA TYR A 22 7.47 3.44 14.52
C TYR A 22 8.30 2.15 14.51
N ALA A 23 8.83 1.74 13.34
CA ALA A 23 9.74 0.59 13.24
C ALA A 23 11.06 0.81 14.00
N VAL A 24 11.63 2.01 13.98
CA VAL A 24 12.83 2.32 14.78
C VAL A 24 12.51 2.27 16.28
N PHE A 25 11.37 2.84 16.70
CA PHE A 25 10.95 2.78 18.10
C PHE A 25 10.68 1.35 18.58
N SER A 26 10.21 0.45 17.71
CA SER A 26 9.98 -0.95 18.07
C SER A 26 11.28 -1.73 18.30
N LEU A 27 12.42 -1.30 17.73
CA LEU A 27 13.74 -1.85 18.04
C LEU A 27 14.15 -1.58 19.50
N CYS A 28 13.82 -0.39 20.01
CA CYS A 28 14.13 0.00 21.38
C CYS A 28 13.15 -0.61 22.41
N LYS A 29 11.97 -1.04 21.95
CA LYS A 29 10.93 -1.60 22.80
C LYS A 29 11.12 -3.10 22.97
N ARG A 30 11.03 -3.58 24.21
CA ARG A 30 11.15 -5.00 24.54
C ARG A 30 9.80 -5.58 24.97
N ASN A 31 9.53 -6.78 24.46
CA ASN A 31 8.49 -7.70 24.89
C ASN A 31 9.04 -8.75 25.86
N VAL A 32 8.13 -9.51 26.46
CA VAL A 32 8.43 -10.67 27.33
C VAL A 32 9.33 -11.69 26.62
N LEU A 33 9.29 -11.75 25.29
CA LEU A 33 10.05 -12.67 24.44
C LEU A 33 11.34 -12.05 23.85
N GLY A 34 11.69 -10.80 24.16
CA GLY A 34 12.80 -10.07 23.51
C GLY A 34 12.33 -8.81 22.78
N PRO A 35 13.15 -8.18 21.92
CA PRO A 35 12.78 -6.96 21.18
C PRO A 35 11.46 -7.13 20.39
N GLU A 36 10.56 -6.14 20.42
CA GLU A 36 9.27 -6.22 19.71
C GLU A 36 9.46 -6.35 18.19
N SER A 37 10.58 -5.87 17.66
CA SER A 37 10.95 -5.99 16.24
C SER A 37 11.16 -7.42 15.77
N CYS A 38 11.59 -8.32 16.66
CA CYS A 38 11.91 -9.71 16.32
C CYS A 38 10.82 -10.68 16.76
N ASN A 39 10.03 -10.30 17.77
CA ASN A 39 9.01 -11.16 18.39
C ASN A 39 7.69 -10.38 18.62
N PRO A 40 6.69 -10.53 17.72
CA PRO A 40 6.69 -11.26 16.45
C PRO A 40 7.31 -10.47 15.29
N GLU A 41 8.00 -11.16 14.39
CA GLU A 41 8.56 -10.59 13.16
C GLU A 41 7.44 -10.30 12.13
N ILE A 42 6.74 -9.17 12.30
CA ILE A 42 5.72 -8.72 11.34
C ILE A 42 6.38 -8.23 10.05
N HIS A 43 7.46 -7.46 10.19
CA HIS A 43 8.21 -6.87 9.07
C HIS A 43 9.66 -7.35 9.12
N PRO A 44 10.04 -8.38 8.34
CA PRO A 44 11.40 -8.92 8.34
C PRO A 44 12.41 -7.93 7.74
N PRO A 45 13.72 -8.10 7.95
CA PRO A 45 14.76 -7.23 7.36
C PRO A 45 14.62 -7.02 5.85
N LEU A 46 14.18 -8.07 5.12
CA LEU A 46 13.89 -7.99 3.69
C LEU A 46 12.87 -6.90 3.35
N PHE A 47 11.88 -6.65 4.20
CA PHE A 47 10.89 -5.59 4.01
C PHE A 47 11.54 -4.20 3.90
N TYR A 48 12.53 -3.90 4.76
CA TYR A 48 13.25 -2.63 4.75
C TYR A 48 14.27 -2.52 3.61
N VAL A 49 14.87 -3.65 3.20
CA VAL A 49 15.72 -3.70 2.01
C VAL A 49 14.90 -3.34 0.75
N LEU A 50 13.70 -3.90 0.62
CA LEU A 50 12.81 -3.58 -0.50
C LEU A 50 12.37 -2.12 -0.49
N TRP A 51 12.05 -1.57 0.68
CA TRP A 51 11.78 -0.14 0.81
C TRP A 51 12.95 0.72 0.35
N THR A 52 14.17 0.33 0.70
CA THR A 52 15.39 1.02 0.27
C THR A 52 15.55 0.94 -1.26
N MET A 53 15.32 -0.23 -1.86
CA MET A 53 15.36 -0.41 -3.32
C MET A 53 14.32 0.45 -4.04
N ILE A 54 13.10 0.57 -3.49
CA ILE A 54 12.06 1.47 -4.01
C ILE A 54 12.54 2.92 -4.03
N ASN A 55 13.15 3.40 -2.94
CA ASN A 55 13.64 4.77 -2.86
C ASN A 55 14.83 5.01 -3.79
N MET A 56 15.74 4.04 -3.94
CA MET A 56 16.80 4.11 -4.94
C MET A 56 16.24 4.18 -6.35
N ALA A 57 15.26 3.33 -6.69
CA ALA A 57 14.59 3.36 -7.99
C ALA A 57 13.89 4.71 -8.25
N ARG A 58 13.26 5.32 -7.22
CA ARG A 58 12.66 6.66 -7.29
C ARG A 58 13.68 7.72 -7.68
N VAL A 59 14.81 7.77 -6.97
CA VAL A 59 15.88 8.75 -7.23
C VAL A 59 16.51 8.52 -8.62
N CYS A 60 16.81 7.27 -8.97
CA CYS A 60 17.33 6.92 -10.28
C CYS A 60 16.35 7.33 -11.41
N SER A 61 15.05 7.08 -11.24
CA SER A 61 14.03 7.49 -12.21
C SER A 61 14.04 9.00 -12.44
N MET A 62 14.13 9.81 -11.36
CA MET A 62 14.23 11.26 -11.48
C MET A 62 15.49 11.72 -12.25
N ILE A 63 16.64 11.10 -11.99
CA ILE A 63 17.90 11.42 -12.71
C ILE A 63 17.79 11.05 -14.19
N VAL A 64 17.18 9.90 -14.51
CA VAL A 64 17.02 9.45 -15.89
C VAL A 64 16.01 10.33 -16.65
N TRP A 65 14.95 10.79 -15.96
CA TRP A 65 14.02 11.81 -16.48
C TRP A 65 14.73 13.12 -16.84
N ASP A 66 15.63 13.61 -15.97
CA ASP A 66 16.42 14.82 -16.21
C ASP A 66 17.34 14.69 -17.43
N ARG A 67 17.85 13.48 -17.70
CA ARG A 67 18.64 13.15 -18.89
C ARG A 67 17.80 12.94 -20.16
N HIS A 68 16.49 13.19 -20.12
CA HIS A 68 15.55 12.99 -21.22
C HIS A 68 15.42 11.54 -21.75
N ASP A 69 15.89 10.54 -21.01
CA ASP A 69 15.63 9.13 -21.34
C ASP A 69 14.27 8.68 -20.77
N ILE A 70 13.21 9.02 -21.50
CA ILE A 70 11.82 8.75 -21.11
C ILE A 70 11.61 7.25 -20.87
N SER A 71 12.14 6.39 -21.75
CA SER A 71 11.92 4.94 -21.67
C SER A 71 12.55 4.34 -20.42
N GLY A 72 13.82 4.66 -20.15
CA GLY A 72 14.51 4.20 -18.94
C GLY A 72 13.83 4.69 -17.66
N ALA A 73 13.39 5.94 -17.64
CA ALA A 73 12.74 6.52 -16.46
C ALA A 73 11.40 5.84 -16.14
N VAL A 74 10.58 5.56 -17.16
CA VAL A 74 9.31 4.85 -17.00
C VAL A 74 9.54 3.41 -16.53
N THR A 75 10.55 2.71 -17.06
CA THR A 75 10.88 1.34 -16.60
C THR A 75 11.22 1.33 -15.11
N LEU A 76 11.99 2.31 -14.62
CA LEU A 76 12.31 2.44 -13.20
C LEU A 76 11.06 2.79 -12.36
N SER A 77 10.16 3.63 -12.88
CA SER A 77 8.89 3.96 -12.21
C SER A 77 8.02 2.71 -11.96
N TRP A 78 8.06 1.71 -12.83
CA TRP A 78 7.31 0.44 -12.68
C TRP A 78 7.84 -0.47 -11.57
N ILE A 79 9.12 -0.34 -11.17
CA ILE A 79 9.68 -1.10 -10.05
C ILE A 79 8.98 -0.73 -8.74
N MET A 80 8.62 0.55 -8.58
CA MET A 80 8.05 1.09 -7.35
C MET A 80 6.73 0.41 -6.95
N PRO A 81 5.67 0.39 -7.78
CA PRO A 81 4.42 -0.27 -7.41
C PRO A 81 4.60 -1.78 -7.25
N VAL A 82 5.42 -2.44 -8.08
CA VAL A 82 5.65 -3.89 -8.00
C VAL A 82 6.23 -4.29 -6.65
N LEU A 83 7.30 -3.64 -6.21
CA LEU A 83 7.91 -3.92 -4.91
C LEU A 83 6.98 -3.52 -3.75
N SER A 84 6.19 -2.46 -3.91
CA SER A 84 5.25 -2.02 -2.88
C SER A 84 4.11 -3.02 -2.66
N PHE A 85 3.55 -3.58 -3.74
CA PHE A 85 2.56 -4.65 -3.64
C PHE A 85 3.14 -5.93 -3.05
N TYR A 86 4.40 -6.25 -3.35
CA TYR A 86 5.09 -7.38 -2.71
C TYR A 86 5.29 -7.14 -1.21
N MET A 87 5.68 -5.94 -0.80
CA MET A 87 5.76 -5.53 0.60
C MET A 87 4.39 -5.62 1.32
N LEU A 88 3.30 -5.21 0.67
CA LEU A 88 1.95 -5.36 1.20
C LEU A 88 1.61 -6.83 1.43
N TYR A 89 1.86 -7.68 0.44
CA TYR A 89 1.65 -9.12 0.55
C TYR A 89 2.41 -9.72 1.75
N MET A 90 3.70 -9.42 1.90
CA MET A 90 4.48 -9.86 3.06
C MET A 90 3.87 -9.39 4.38
N SER A 91 3.50 -8.10 4.47
CA SER A 91 2.91 -7.56 5.69
C SER A 91 1.58 -8.23 6.04
N TYR A 92 0.71 -8.49 5.06
CA TYR A 92 -0.55 -9.20 5.29
C TYR A 92 -0.34 -10.65 5.71
N SER A 93 0.56 -11.36 5.02
CA SER A 93 0.89 -12.77 5.30
C SER A 93 1.42 -12.94 6.73
N ASN A 94 2.40 -12.11 7.12
CA ASN A 94 3.00 -12.18 8.44
C ASN A 94 2.03 -11.75 9.54
N LEU A 95 1.21 -10.72 9.31
CA LEU A 95 0.21 -10.29 10.28
C LEU A 95 -0.82 -11.39 10.57
N ASN A 96 -1.25 -12.12 9.54
CA ASN A 96 -2.17 -13.25 9.69
C ASN A 96 -1.50 -14.44 10.40
N LYS A 97 -0.23 -14.73 10.08
CA LYS A 97 0.55 -15.78 10.75
C LYS A 97 0.67 -15.55 12.26
N HIS A 98 0.75 -14.29 12.68
CA HIS A 98 0.91 -13.90 14.09
C HIS A 98 -0.39 -13.37 14.73
N GLU A 99 -1.55 -13.61 14.12
CA GLU A 99 -2.85 -13.06 14.56
C GLU A 99 -3.19 -13.44 16.00
N ALA A 100 -3.00 -14.71 16.39
CA ALA A 100 -3.28 -15.20 17.74
C ALA A 100 -2.45 -14.49 18.83
N TRP A 101 -1.18 -14.21 18.56
CA TRP A 101 -0.31 -13.47 19.49
C TRP A 101 -0.70 -11.98 19.54
N LEU A 102 -1.05 -11.41 18.38
CA LEU A 102 -1.41 -9.99 18.25
C LEU A 102 -2.78 -9.67 18.86
N ALA A 103 -3.67 -10.65 19.01
CA ALA A 103 -4.93 -10.49 19.73
C ALA A 103 -4.72 -10.04 21.19
N ILE A 104 -3.62 -10.46 21.81
CA ILE A 104 -3.24 -10.07 23.19
C ILE A 104 -2.68 -8.64 23.23
N LYS A 105 -2.20 -8.11 22.10
CA LYS A 105 -1.63 -6.75 21.95
C LYS A 105 -2.38 -5.93 20.89
N PRO A 106 -3.62 -5.49 21.18
CA PRO A 106 -4.48 -4.84 20.19
C PRO A 106 -3.86 -3.56 19.60
N ARG A 107 -3.04 -2.83 20.37
CA ARG A 107 -2.37 -1.62 19.88
C ARG A 107 -1.39 -1.89 18.74
N VAL A 108 -0.57 -2.93 18.82
CA VAL A 108 0.43 -3.26 17.77
C VAL A 108 -0.28 -3.70 16.50
N PHE A 109 -1.35 -4.46 16.65
CA PHE A 109 -2.20 -4.91 15.58
C PHE A 109 -2.87 -3.74 14.82
N SER A 110 -3.52 -2.82 15.55
CA SER A 110 -4.14 -1.63 14.96
C SER A 110 -3.13 -0.70 14.31
N VAL A 111 -2.00 -0.43 14.96
CA VAL A 111 -0.95 0.44 14.37
C VAL A 111 -0.41 -0.17 13.09
N THR A 112 -0.15 -1.47 13.03
CA THR A 112 0.33 -2.11 11.79
C THR A 112 -0.66 -1.94 10.63
N ARG A 113 -1.96 -2.17 10.89
CA ARG A 113 -3.01 -2.03 9.88
C ARG A 113 -3.18 -0.60 9.40
N TYR A 114 -3.42 0.33 10.32
CA TYR A 114 -3.75 1.72 9.97
C TYR A 114 -2.54 2.55 9.59
N LEU A 115 -1.37 2.31 10.21
CA LEU A 115 -0.18 3.10 9.92
C LEU A 115 0.61 2.48 8.75
N THR A 116 0.99 1.20 8.84
CA THR A 116 1.93 0.61 7.87
C THR A 116 1.21 0.11 6.61
N GLN A 117 0.18 -0.73 6.75
CA GLN A 117 -0.49 -1.33 5.58
C GLN A 117 -1.26 -0.29 4.76
N ASN A 118 -2.00 0.61 5.40
CA ASN A 118 -2.67 1.70 4.68
C ASN A 118 -1.67 2.72 4.08
N GLY A 119 -0.58 3.05 4.79
CA GLY A 119 0.44 3.94 4.24
C GLY A 119 1.11 3.34 3.00
N LEU A 120 1.48 2.06 3.07
CA LEU A 120 2.08 1.34 1.95
C LEU A 120 1.09 1.12 0.79
N ALA A 121 -0.19 0.90 1.08
CA ALA A 121 -1.23 0.82 0.07
C ALA A 121 -1.42 2.17 -0.65
N ALA A 122 -1.43 3.28 0.08
CA ALA A 122 -1.48 4.61 -0.54
C ALA A 122 -0.27 4.83 -1.46
N PHE A 123 0.93 4.50 -0.99
CA PHE A 123 2.15 4.59 -1.80
C PHE A 123 2.09 3.70 -3.06
N ALA A 124 1.68 2.44 -2.92
CA ALA A 124 1.60 1.49 -4.04
C ALA A 124 0.61 1.95 -5.12
N TRP A 125 -0.57 2.41 -4.72
CA TRP A 125 -1.58 2.88 -5.65
C TRP A 125 -1.21 4.21 -6.30
N TRP A 126 -0.59 5.12 -5.55
CA TRP A 126 -0.11 6.36 -6.10
C TRP A 126 1.01 6.16 -7.12
N THR A 127 1.99 5.30 -6.80
CA THR A 127 3.07 4.96 -7.73
C THR A 127 2.56 4.22 -8.95
N LEU A 128 1.57 3.33 -8.81
CA LEU A 128 0.92 2.67 -9.94
C LEU A 128 0.23 3.68 -10.87
N LEU A 129 -0.52 4.64 -10.30
CA LEU A 129 -1.15 5.71 -11.08
C LEU A 129 -0.12 6.53 -11.86
N ASN A 130 0.98 6.93 -11.21
CA ASN A 130 2.05 7.68 -11.88
C ASN A 130 2.73 6.83 -12.97
N ALA A 131 3.01 5.54 -12.71
CA ALA A 131 3.60 4.64 -13.70
C ALA A 131 2.69 4.42 -14.94
N LEU A 132 1.37 4.38 -14.75
CA LEU A 132 0.41 4.32 -15.86
C LEU A 132 0.36 5.63 -16.66
N VAL A 133 0.43 6.79 -16.00
CA VAL A 133 0.53 8.09 -16.68
C VAL A 133 1.84 8.19 -17.45
N ASP A 134 2.97 7.79 -16.84
CA ASP A 134 4.30 7.75 -17.45
C ASP A 134 4.31 6.82 -18.67
N LEU A 135 3.65 5.67 -18.59
CA LEU A 135 3.46 4.79 -19.74
C LEU A 135 2.71 5.49 -20.88
N GLY A 136 1.69 6.30 -20.56
CA GLY A 136 1.01 7.14 -21.53
C GLY A 136 1.95 8.15 -22.21
N ILE A 137 2.89 8.73 -21.47
CA ILE A 137 3.93 9.63 -22.01
C ILE A 137 4.82 8.89 -23.02
N VAL A 138 5.22 7.65 -22.71
CA VAL A 138 5.98 6.81 -23.65
C VAL A 138 5.19 6.58 -24.94
N PHE A 139 3.91 6.20 -24.85
CA PHE A 139 3.09 5.99 -26.04
C PHE A 139 2.91 7.25 -26.89
N LYS A 140 2.80 8.42 -26.26
CA LYS A 140 2.75 9.69 -26.97
C LYS A 140 4.04 9.95 -27.75
N TYR A 141 5.17 9.93 -27.06
CA TYR A 141 6.43 10.43 -27.63
C TYR A 141 7.24 9.39 -28.41
N LYS A 142 7.03 8.09 -28.16
CA LYS A 142 7.73 7.02 -28.87
C LYS A 142 6.87 6.33 -29.92
N ALA A 143 5.56 6.21 -29.69
CA ALA A 143 4.65 5.51 -30.60
C ALA A 143 3.69 6.45 -31.36
N GLY A 144 3.73 7.77 -31.10
CA GLY A 144 2.94 8.77 -31.84
C GLY A 144 1.43 8.65 -31.64
N VAL A 145 0.99 8.01 -30.55
CA VAL A 145 -0.43 7.76 -30.28
C VAL A 145 -1.13 9.08 -29.92
N PRO A 146 -2.34 9.36 -30.41
CA PRO A 146 -3.04 10.61 -30.12
C PRO A 146 -3.49 10.71 -28.65
N ASP A 147 -3.44 11.92 -28.09
CA ASP A 147 -3.71 12.23 -26.67
C ASP A 147 -5.06 11.70 -26.12
N PRO A 148 -6.19 11.80 -26.86
CA PRO A 148 -7.47 11.28 -26.37
C PRO A 148 -7.44 9.76 -26.16
N LEU A 149 -6.79 9.03 -27.07
CA LEU A 149 -6.71 7.56 -27.02
C LEU A 149 -5.83 7.11 -25.85
N ILE A 150 -4.68 7.77 -25.64
CA ILE A 150 -3.80 7.51 -24.49
C ILE A 150 -4.55 7.73 -23.18
N SER A 151 -5.28 8.84 -23.07
CA SER A 151 -6.03 9.18 -21.86
C SER A 151 -7.10 8.12 -21.53
N ILE A 152 -7.84 7.68 -22.54
CA ILE A 152 -8.83 6.59 -22.39
C ILE A 152 -8.15 5.30 -21.96
N MET A 153 -7.03 4.94 -22.57
CA MET A 153 -6.29 3.73 -22.23
C MET A 153 -5.76 3.75 -20.80
N VAL A 154 -5.20 4.88 -20.33
CA VAL A 154 -4.75 5.03 -18.94
C VAL A 154 -5.93 4.90 -17.98
N LEU A 155 -7.04 5.59 -18.22
CA LEU A 155 -8.24 5.50 -17.38
C LEU A 155 -8.81 4.08 -17.35
N PHE A 156 -8.80 3.38 -18.49
CA PHE A 156 -9.24 2.00 -18.59
C PHE A 156 -8.35 1.04 -17.78
N LEU A 157 -7.02 1.18 -17.86
CA LEU A 157 -6.10 0.39 -17.05
C LEU A 157 -6.29 0.65 -15.55
N VAL A 158 -6.47 1.91 -15.15
CA VAL A 158 -6.80 2.26 -13.75
C VAL A 158 -8.10 1.58 -13.30
N ALA A 159 -9.13 1.59 -14.16
CA ALA A 159 -10.41 0.95 -13.86
C ALA A 159 -10.27 -0.57 -13.69
N ILE A 160 -9.51 -1.24 -14.56
CA ILE A 160 -9.22 -2.68 -14.42
C ILE A 160 -8.52 -2.96 -13.10
N CYS A 161 -7.42 -2.25 -12.80
CA CYS A 161 -6.67 -2.46 -11.57
C CYS A 161 -7.56 -2.28 -10.34
N ALA A 162 -8.36 -1.21 -10.29
CA ALA A 162 -9.25 -0.92 -9.18
C ALA A 162 -10.38 -1.96 -9.02
N LEU A 163 -10.93 -2.45 -10.13
CA LEU A 163 -11.93 -3.51 -10.12
C LEU A 163 -11.32 -4.82 -9.61
N THR A 164 -10.12 -5.18 -10.09
CA THR A 164 -9.38 -6.35 -9.58
C THR A 164 -9.16 -6.22 -8.08
N TRP A 165 -8.73 -5.06 -7.58
CA TRP A 165 -8.55 -4.84 -6.14
C TRP A 165 -9.82 -5.04 -5.34
N PHE A 166 -10.94 -4.50 -5.79
CA PHE A 166 -12.23 -4.65 -5.11
C PHE A 166 -12.72 -6.10 -5.11
N ILE A 167 -12.54 -6.82 -6.21
CA ILE A 167 -12.83 -8.27 -6.26
C ILE A 167 -11.95 -9.02 -5.26
N LEU A 168 -10.64 -8.72 -5.21
CA LEU A 168 -9.73 -9.32 -4.23
C LEU A 168 -10.16 -9.02 -2.78
N GLN A 169 -10.64 -7.80 -2.52
CA GLN A 169 -11.11 -7.36 -1.21
C GLN A 169 -12.43 -8.02 -0.78
N ILE A 170 -13.34 -8.30 -1.71
CA ILE A 170 -14.62 -8.95 -1.40
C ILE A 170 -14.48 -10.47 -1.24
N PHE A 171 -13.72 -11.11 -2.13
CA PHE A 171 -13.70 -12.57 -2.26
C PHE A 171 -12.46 -13.22 -1.58
N PRO A 172 -11.30 -13.43 -2.24
CA PRO A 172 -10.27 -14.33 -1.75
C PRO A 172 -9.43 -13.77 -0.60
N LEU A 173 -9.27 -12.44 -0.54
CA LEU A 173 -8.33 -11.78 0.38
C LEU A 173 -9.05 -10.90 1.41
N ASN A 174 -10.37 -11.06 1.55
CA ASN A 174 -11.18 -10.29 2.49
C ASN A 174 -10.61 -10.31 3.92
N LYS A 175 -10.13 -11.46 4.42
CA LYS A 175 -9.48 -11.56 5.74
C LYS A 175 -8.29 -10.60 5.89
N TYR A 176 -7.51 -10.44 4.82
CA TYR A 176 -6.26 -9.67 4.81
C TYR A 176 -6.50 -8.18 4.49
N LEU A 177 -7.35 -7.89 3.51
CA LEU A 177 -7.51 -6.56 2.91
C LEU A 177 -8.59 -5.70 3.56
N ARG A 178 -9.40 -6.27 4.47
CA ARG A 178 -10.55 -5.61 5.13
C ARG A 178 -10.23 -4.23 5.71
N HIS A 179 -9.02 -4.05 6.26
CA HIS A 179 -8.67 -2.81 6.94
C HIS A 179 -7.90 -1.83 6.04
N THR A 180 -7.91 -2.03 4.73
CA THR A 180 -7.14 -1.23 3.76
C THR A 180 -8.06 -0.27 3.03
N TYR A 181 -8.26 0.92 3.61
CA TYR A 181 -9.19 1.93 3.09
C TYR A 181 -8.48 2.99 2.23
N SER A 182 -7.18 3.20 2.46
CA SER A 182 -6.41 4.26 1.78
C SER A 182 -6.39 4.15 0.26
N VAL A 183 -6.62 2.96 -0.30
CA VAL A 183 -6.66 2.69 -1.74
C VAL A 183 -7.66 3.58 -2.47
N TYR A 184 -8.91 3.60 -2.01
CA TYR A 184 -9.96 4.36 -2.68
C TYR A 184 -9.73 5.87 -2.57
N THR A 185 -9.30 6.34 -1.39
CA THR A 185 -8.91 7.76 -1.21
C THR A 185 -7.79 8.14 -2.18
N THR A 186 -6.78 7.29 -2.34
CA THR A 186 -5.66 7.50 -3.27
C THR A 186 -6.15 7.58 -4.72
N LEU A 187 -7.00 6.63 -5.14
CA LEU A 187 -7.57 6.60 -6.49
C LEU A 187 -8.45 7.80 -6.77
N ILE A 188 -9.31 8.21 -5.83
CA ILE A 188 -10.17 9.40 -5.97
C ILE A 188 -9.32 10.66 -6.12
N LEU A 189 -8.27 10.82 -5.32
CA LEU A 189 -7.37 11.97 -5.43
C LEU A 189 -6.59 11.96 -6.75
N GLY A 190 -6.08 10.81 -7.18
CA GLY A 190 -5.38 10.67 -8.46
C GLY A 190 -6.27 10.96 -9.67
N LEU A 191 -7.48 10.40 -9.68
CA LEU A 191 -8.49 10.69 -10.70
C LEU A 191 -8.93 12.15 -10.63
N GLY A 192 -9.04 12.74 -9.45
CA GLY A 192 -9.31 14.17 -9.27
C GLY A 192 -8.22 15.05 -9.88
N ALA A 193 -6.95 14.67 -9.74
CA ALA A 193 -5.83 15.37 -10.35
C ALA A 193 -5.79 15.23 -11.88
N MET A 194 -6.32 14.12 -12.42
CA MET A 194 -6.50 13.96 -13.87
C MET A 194 -7.72 14.74 -14.38
N PHE A 195 -8.83 14.73 -13.63
CA PHE A 195 -10.05 15.46 -13.95
C PHE A 195 -9.81 16.97 -14.00
N THR A 196 -9.24 17.54 -12.93
CA THR A 196 -8.95 18.98 -12.83
C THR A 196 -8.02 19.47 -13.95
N ARG A 197 -7.06 18.63 -14.37
CA ARG A 197 -6.17 18.95 -15.49
C ARG A 197 -6.88 19.01 -16.85
N SER A 198 -7.88 18.15 -17.05
CA SER A 198 -8.60 18.00 -18.33
C SER A 198 -9.91 18.80 -18.39
N TYR A 199 -10.35 19.39 -17.28
CA TYR A 199 -11.61 20.10 -17.19
C TYR A 199 -11.55 21.47 -17.91
N ARG A 200 -12.48 21.69 -18.83
CA ARG A 200 -12.73 22.98 -19.49
C ARG A 200 -14.22 23.28 -19.40
N VAL A 201 -14.59 24.45 -18.88
CA VAL A 201 -16.00 24.83 -18.64
C VAL A 201 -16.82 24.86 -19.94
N ASN A 202 -16.19 25.26 -21.04
CA ASN A 202 -16.87 25.47 -22.33
C ASN A 202 -16.82 24.25 -23.25
N ASP A 203 -16.05 23.21 -22.92
CA ASP A 203 -15.90 22.00 -23.74
C ASP A 203 -15.54 20.80 -22.86
N LEU A 204 -16.54 19.98 -22.54
CA LEU A 204 -16.35 18.82 -21.67
C LEU A 204 -15.91 17.61 -22.47
N ALA A 205 -14.59 17.43 -22.58
CA ALA A 205 -14.01 16.28 -23.26
C ALA A 205 -14.51 14.95 -22.66
N ALA A 206 -14.74 13.96 -23.53
CA ALA A 206 -15.20 12.63 -23.12
C ALA A 206 -14.28 12.00 -22.05
N THR A 207 -12.97 12.22 -22.13
CA THR A 207 -11.98 11.76 -21.15
C THR A 207 -12.24 12.32 -19.75
N THR A 208 -12.67 13.58 -19.65
CA THR A 208 -13.04 14.23 -18.38
C THR A 208 -14.31 13.61 -17.81
N VAL A 209 -15.30 13.30 -18.67
CA VAL A 209 -16.52 12.57 -18.26
C VAL A 209 -16.18 11.18 -17.73
N TYR A 210 -15.35 10.41 -18.46
CA TYR A 210 -14.90 9.09 -18.01
C TYR A 210 -14.14 9.16 -16.68
N SER A 211 -13.26 10.14 -16.50
CA SER A 211 -12.55 10.33 -15.24
C SER A 211 -13.52 10.63 -14.09
N GLY A 212 -14.51 11.49 -14.31
CA GLY A 212 -15.54 11.79 -13.30
C GLY A 212 -16.41 10.59 -12.95
N PHE A 213 -16.79 9.78 -13.94
CA PHE A 213 -17.51 8.52 -13.72
C PHE A 213 -16.68 7.55 -12.88
N LEU A 214 -15.39 7.39 -13.17
CA LEU A 214 -14.50 6.54 -12.38
C LEU A 214 -14.36 7.05 -10.95
N MET A 215 -14.27 8.36 -10.72
CA MET A 215 -14.26 8.92 -9.35
C MET A 215 -15.53 8.56 -8.56
N LEU A 216 -16.69 8.69 -9.20
CA LEU A 216 -17.97 8.30 -8.61
C LEU A 216 -17.98 6.80 -8.28
N LEU A 217 -17.53 5.96 -9.22
CA LEU A 217 -17.43 4.52 -9.03
C LEU A 217 -16.51 4.17 -7.85
N MET A 218 -15.32 4.78 -7.75
CA MET A 218 -14.41 4.55 -6.61
C MET A 218 -15.02 4.99 -5.28
N THR A 219 -15.80 6.06 -5.28
CA THR A 219 -16.52 6.54 -4.09
C THR A 219 -17.59 5.52 -3.67
N ILE A 220 -18.38 5.00 -4.61
CA ILE A 220 -19.39 3.97 -4.35
C ILE A 220 -18.72 2.70 -3.81
N MET A 221 -17.62 2.24 -4.43
CA MET A 221 -16.86 1.07 -3.99
C MET A 221 -16.29 1.26 -2.57
N SER A 222 -15.79 2.45 -2.25
CA SER A 222 -15.32 2.79 -0.91
C SER A 222 -16.45 2.74 0.12
N LEU A 223 -17.61 3.33 -0.20
CA LEU A 223 -18.78 3.31 0.70
C LEU A 223 -19.31 1.89 0.88
N ALA A 224 -19.42 1.11 -0.20
CA ALA A 224 -19.83 -0.29 -0.14
C ALA A 224 -18.88 -1.09 0.76
N HIS A 225 -17.57 -0.89 0.63
CA HIS A 225 -16.58 -1.56 1.48
C HIS A 225 -16.74 -1.17 2.97
N LEU A 226 -16.91 0.12 3.28
CA LEU A 226 -17.17 0.59 4.65
C LEU A 226 -18.46 0.01 5.24
N ILE A 227 -19.55 -0.01 4.46
CA ILE A 227 -20.84 -0.55 4.87
C ILE A 227 -20.73 -2.05 5.15
N LEU A 228 -20.10 -2.82 4.24
CA LEU A 228 -19.85 -4.25 4.40
C LEU A 228 -19.01 -4.55 5.64
N ASP A 229 -18.03 -3.70 5.93
CA ASP A 229 -17.18 -3.81 7.11
C ASP A 229 -17.95 -3.55 8.41
N CYS A 230 -18.80 -2.52 8.45
CA CYS A 230 -19.70 -2.24 9.58
C CYS A 230 -20.63 -3.43 9.85
N PHE A 231 -21.35 -3.94 8.85
CA PHE A 231 -22.27 -5.06 9.00
C PHE A 231 -21.60 -6.35 9.48
N ARG A 232 -20.32 -6.55 9.16
CA ARG A 232 -19.57 -7.74 9.59
C ARG A 232 -19.00 -7.63 11.00
N THR A 233 -18.81 -6.42 11.51
CA THR A 233 -18.33 -6.18 12.88
C THR A 233 -19.39 -6.54 13.93
N GLU A 234 -20.68 -6.50 13.56
CA GLU A 234 -21.79 -6.89 14.43
C GLU A 234 -21.91 -8.41 14.65
N LYS A 235 -21.23 -9.25 13.85
CA LYS A 235 -21.12 -10.69 14.12
C LYS A 235 -19.91 -10.93 15.03
N PRO A 236 -20.10 -11.34 16.30
CA PRO A 236 -18.99 -11.43 17.25
C PRO A 236 -17.98 -12.48 16.82
N LEU A 237 -16.71 -12.05 16.79
CA LEU A 237 -15.48 -12.82 16.55
C LEU A 237 -15.18 -13.79 17.72
N ALA A 238 -16.19 -14.47 18.24
CA ALA A 238 -16.12 -15.27 19.46
C ALA A 238 -15.85 -16.76 19.22
N THR A 239 -15.85 -17.23 17.97
CA THR A 239 -15.86 -18.69 17.68
C THR A 239 -14.49 -19.26 17.29
N ASP A 240 -13.52 -18.45 16.88
CA ASP A 240 -12.22 -18.98 16.38
C ASP A 240 -11.09 -19.00 17.42
N PHE A 241 -11.35 -18.59 18.66
CA PHE A 241 -10.31 -18.40 19.69
C PHE A 241 -9.75 -19.68 20.33
N TYR A 242 -10.30 -20.87 20.04
CA TYR A 242 -9.96 -22.09 20.79
C TYR A 242 -8.99 -23.08 20.12
N LEU A 243 -8.53 -22.86 18.89
CA LEU A 243 -7.70 -23.86 18.20
C LEU A 243 -6.57 -23.23 17.39
N THR A 244 -5.44 -22.92 18.03
CA THR A 244 -4.04 -23.30 17.64
C THR A 244 -3.01 -22.46 18.41
N SER A 245 -2.74 -22.84 19.66
CA SER A 245 -1.58 -22.35 20.44
C SER A 245 -0.30 -23.17 20.15
N GLU A 246 -0.17 -23.78 18.97
CA GLU A 246 0.93 -24.69 18.64
C GLU A 246 1.95 -24.13 17.62
N GLY A 247 1.85 -22.84 17.23
CA GLY A 247 2.61 -22.32 16.09
C GLY A 247 3.43 -21.04 16.31
N CYS A 248 3.68 -20.59 17.54
CA CYS A 248 4.41 -19.34 17.77
C CYS A 248 5.93 -19.54 17.70
N ASN A 249 6.46 -19.88 16.52
CA ASN A 249 7.90 -19.88 16.26
C ASN A 249 8.41 -18.44 16.32
N THR A 250 9.28 -18.16 17.29
CA THR A 250 9.94 -16.86 17.51
C THR A 250 11.34 -16.89 16.91
N VAL A 251 11.76 -15.78 16.30
CA VAL A 251 13.07 -15.68 15.62
C VAL A 251 14.20 -15.45 16.61
N CYS A 252 13.93 -14.70 17.69
CA CYS A 252 14.84 -14.59 18.82
C CYS A 252 14.37 -15.50 19.94
N GLN A 253 15.11 -16.58 20.20
CA GLN A 253 14.98 -17.29 21.46
C GLN A 253 15.57 -16.43 22.57
N PRO A 254 14.94 -16.34 23.76
CA PRO A 254 15.57 -15.69 24.90
C PRO A 254 16.90 -16.40 25.17
N GLU A 255 17.99 -15.64 25.25
CA GLU A 255 19.28 -16.16 25.68
C GLU A 255 19.08 -16.98 26.96
N GLY A 256 19.53 -18.24 26.90
CA GLY A 256 19.34 -19.21 27.95
C GLY A 256 19.73 -18.65 29.31
N ASN A 257 18.91 -18.96 30.30
CA ASN A 257 19.21 -18.81 31.71
C ASN A 257 20.38 -19.74 32.08
N SER A 258 21.60 -19.36 31.69
CA SER A 258 22.81 -20.16 31.86
C SER A 258 23.69 -19.61 32.99
N LYS A 259 23.10 -19.21 34.13
CA LYS A 259 23.84 -19.05 35.40
C LYS A 259 22.98 -19.38 36.62
N HIS A 260 22.73 -20.68 36.84
CA HIS A 260 22.58 -21.24 38.19
C HIS A 260 23.10 -22.68 38.21
N LYS A 261 24.42 -22.83 38.12
CA LYS A 261 25.15 -23.93 38.75
C LYS A 261 26.20 -23.32 39.67
N LEU A 262 25.76 -22.95 40.87
CA LEU A 262 26.62 -22.95 42.04
C LEU A 262 25.74 -23.33 43.24
N GLN A 263 26.27 -24.25 44.06
CA GLN A 263 25.74 -24.79 45.31
C GLN A 263 24.66 -25.88 45.19
N LYS A 264 25.05 -27.15 45.28
CA LYS A 264 25.34 -27.82 46.57
C LYS A 264 26.23 -29.04 46.33
#